data_AF-A0A6N2LN46-F1
#
_entry.id   AF-A0A6N2LN46-F1
#
_cell.length_a   1.000
_cell.length_b   1.000
_cell.length_c   1.000
_cell.angle_alpha   90.00
_cell.angle_beta   90.00
_cell.angle_gamma   90.00
#
_symmetry.space_group_name_H-M   'P 1'
#
loop_
_entity.id
_entity.type
_entity.pdbx_description
1 polymer ?
#
loop_
_entity_poly.entity_id
_entity_poly.type
_entity_poly.pdbx_seq_one_letter_code
_entity_poly.pdbx_strand_id
1 'polypeptide(L)'
;MYAEIAVALAAGLLSWAYQTIKPPPPKICGSPGGPPITSPRVKLSDGRHLAYREMGRPKEEAKHKIIVIHGFDDSKNLSLPVSQETIEELSIYFLFFDRAGYGESDPYPSRSVKSEAYDIQELADQLQIGSKFYVIGMLSGASLVVPFVHYWWPSLPANISKQGFQKLCTADQRTFQVAHHTPWLFYWWMTQKWFPSLSIMAGNMNLFSPPDMEIIKKLSETPKVGQEMVRQQGIHESLHRDVLAGYAKWEFDFMDLTNPFPNNEGSFHLWQGYEDRIIPFEINRYIAEKLPWIHYHEVPDAGHLMLFKVELCEAIIRALVLG
;
A
#
# COMPACT_ATOMS: atom_id res chain seq x y z
N MET A 1 -40.57 -26.13 -25.79
CA MET A 1 -40.97 -25.85 -24.39
C MET A 1 -39.88 -26.18 -23.36
N TYR A 2 -39.53 -27.45 -23.05
CA TYR A 2 -38.52 -27.74 -22.01
C TYR A 2 -37.10 -27.25 -22.35
N ALA A 3 -36.68 -27.35 -23.61
CA ALA A 3 -35.38 -26.85 -24.05
C ALA A 3 -35.28 -25.32 -23.97
N GLU A 4 -36.34 -24.59 -24.36
CA GLU A 4 -36.39 -23.12 -24.28
C GLU A 4 -36.40 -22.62 -22.83
N ILE A 5 -37.13 -23.30 -21.95
CA ILE A 5 -37.12 -23.01 -20.51
C ILE A 5 -35.72 -23.27 -19.91
N ALA A 6 -35.08 -24.38 -20.28
CA ALA A 6 -33.72 -24.69 -19.83
C ALA A 6 -32.69 -23.65 -20.31
N VAL A 7 -32.79 -23.19 -21.57
CA VAL A 7 -31.92 -22.14 -22.11
C VAL A 7 -32.17 -20.81 -21.40
N ALA A 8 -33.42 -20.43 -21.16
CA ALA A 8 -33.75 -19.19 -20.44
C ALA A 8 -33.24 -19.22 -18.99
N LEU A 9 -33.38 -20.34 -18.29
CA LEU A 9 -32.83 -20.53 -16.95
C LEU A 9 -31.30 -20.48 -16.94
N ALA A 10 -30.64 -21.14 -17.90
CA ALA A 10 -29.19 -21.09 -18.03
C ALA A 10 -28.69 -19.66 -18.30
N ALA A 11 -29.34 -18.93 -19.21
CA ALA A 11 -29.01 -17.53 -19.50
C ALA A 11 -29.22 -16.63 -18.27
N GLY A 12 -30.31 -16.84 -17.53
CA GLY A 12 -30.58 -16.14 -16.28
C GLY A 12 -29.52 -16.38 -15.21
N LEU A 13 -29.11 -17.64 -15.01
CA LEU A 13 -28.06 -18.02 -14.07
C LEU A 13 -26.69 -17.45 -14.49
N LEU A 14 -26.36 -17.48 -15.79
CA LEU A 14 -25.13 -16.89 -16.31
C LEU A 14 -25.10 -15.37 -16.15
N SER A 15 -26.21 -14.69 -16.43
CA SER A 15 -26.34 -13.25 -16.22
C SER A 15 -26.22 -12.89 -14.74
N TRP A 16 -26.85 -13.66 -13.86
CA TRP A 16 -26.74 -13.46 -12.41
C TRP A 16 -25.31 -13.69 -11.94
N ALA A 17 -24.66 -14.79 -12.35
CA ALA A 17 -23.26 -15.08 -12.03
C ALA A 17 -22.35 -13.94 -12.50
N TYR A 18 -22.51 -13.47 -13.75
CA TYR A 18 -21.75 -12.35 -14.31
C TYR A 18 -21.92 -11.06 -13.51
N GLN A 19 -23.15 -10.73 -13.10
CA GLN A 19 -23.41 -9.55 -12.27
C GLN A 19 -22.73 -9.66 -10.89
N THR A 20 -22.68 -10.85 -10.30
CA THR A 20 -22.06 -11.03 -8.97
C THR A 20 -20.54 -10.94 -8.97
N ILE A 21 -19.88 -11.21 -10.10
CA ILE A 21 -18.42 -11.08 -10.25
C ILE A 21 -17.99 -9.68 -10.70
N LYS A 22 -18.92 -8.88 -11.24
CA LYS A 22 -18.62 -7.54 -11.74
C LYS A 22 -18.67 -6.50 -10.61
N PRO A 23 -17.57 -5.81 -10.30
CA PRO A 23 -17.60 -4.74 -9.32
C PRO A 23 -18.43 -3.54 -9.79
N PRO A 24 -19.01 -2.75 -8.87
CA PRO A 24 -19.63 -1.47 -9.22
C PRO A 24 -18.56 -0.51 -9.76
N PRO A 25 -18.94 0.44 -10.64
CA PRO A 25 -18.02 1.49 -11.06
C PRO A 25 -17.57 2.34 -9.85
N PRO A 26 -16.34 2.87 -9.86
CA PRO A 26 -15.86 3.73 -8.79
C PRO A 26 -16.65 5.05 -8.75
N LYS A 27 -16.84 5.60 -7.56
CA LYS A 27 -17.47 6.92 -7.39
C LYS A 27 -16.43 8.02 -7.58
N ILE A 28 -16.18 8.40 -8.83
CA ILE A 28 -15.15 9.39 -9.19
C ILE A 28 -15.41 10.72 -8.49
N CYS A 29 -14.42 11.24 -7.75
CA CYS A 29 -14.51 12.52 -7.06
C CYS A 29 -14.72 13.67 -8.07
N GLY A 30 -15.66 14.56 -7.77
CA GLY A 30 -16.02 15.70 -8.63
C GLY A 30 -16.93 15.35 -9.82
N SER A 31 -17.28 14.08 -10.03
CA SER A 31 -18.28 13.70 -11.03
C SER A 31 -19.72 13.94 -10.54
N PRO A 32 -20.74 14.03 -11.42
CA PRO A 32 -22.14 14.13 -11.00
C PRO A 32 -22.55 12.96 -10.09
N GLY A 33 -22.90 13.26 -8.82
CA GLY A 33 -23.23 12.26 -7.81
C GLY A 33 -22.03 11.58 -7.14
N GLY A 34 -20.81 11.97 -7.49
CA GLY A 34 -19.58 11.55 -6.83
C GLY A 34 -19.25 12.38 -5.57
N PRO A 35 -18.27 11.94 -4.76
CA PRO A 35 -17.77 12.72 -3.62
C PRO A 35 -17.18 14.06 -4.05
N PRO A 36 -17.21 15.09 -3.19
CA PRO A 36 -16.60 16.38 -3.51
C PRO A 36 -15.07 16.28 -3.58
N ILE A 37 -14.46 17.22 -4.30
CA ILE A 37 -13.02 17.46 -4.25
C ILE A 37 -12.80 18.60 -3.27
N THR A 38 -11.97 18.36 -2.26
CA THR A 38 -11.66 19.33 -1.20
C THR A 38 -10.17 19.57 -1.02
N SER A 39 -9.35 18.66 -1.55
CA SER A 39 -7.89 18.70 -1.46
C SER A 39 -7.27 19.26 -2.73
N PRO A 40 -6.06 19.86 -2.67
CA PRO A 40 -5.31 20.17 -3.88
C PRO A 40 -4.98 18.87 -4.63
N ARG A 41 -5.01 18.95 -5.96
CA ARG A 41 -4.71 17.82 -6.84
C ARG A 41 -3.81 18.25 -7.98
N VAL A 42 -2.94 17.35 -8.41
CA VAL A 42 -2.11 17.53 -9.60
C VAL A 42 -2.62 16.64 -10.71
N LYS A 43 -2.55 17.10 -11.96
CA LYS A 43 -2.97 16.33 -13.13
C LYS A 43 -1.76 15.60 -13.73
N LEU A 44 -1.91 14.31 -13.98
CA LEU A 44 -0.93 13.46 -14.64
C LEU A 44 -1.05 13.53 -16.17
N SER A 45 -0.06 13.00 -16.86
CA SER A 45 0.00 12.95 -18.32
C SER A 45 -1.15 12.16 -18.96
N ASP A 46 -1.65 11.14 -18.27
CA ASP A 46 -2.80 10.32 -18.69
C ASP A 46 -4.17 10.96 -18.40
N GLY A 47 -4.17 12.14 -17.78
CA GLY A 47 -5.36 12.92 -17.46
C GLY A 47 -5.97 12.66 -16.07
N ARG A 48 -5.50 11.65 -15.33
CA ARG A 48 -5.88 11.43 -13.93
C ARG A 48 -5.37 12.55 -13.04
N HIS A 49 -5.99 12.68 -11.86
CA HIS A 49 -5.55 13.56 -10.81
C HIS A 49 -5.08 12.78 -9.59
N LEU A 50 -3.97 13.22 -8.99
CA LEU A 50 -3.55 12.75 -7.66
C LEU A 50 -3.77 13.87 -6.63
N ALA A 51 -4.52 13.56 -5.58
CA ALA A 51 -4.72 14.45 -4.45
C ALA A 51 -3.53 14.38 -3.50
N TYR A 52 -3.09 15.52 -2.98
CA TYR A 52 -1.90 15.59 -2.14
C TYR A 52 -2.08 16.54 -0.95
N ARG A 53 -1.15 16.45 0.01
CA ARG A 53 -1.04 17.29 1.19
C ARG A 53 0.44 17.54 1.48
N GLU A 54 0.76 18.78 1.83
CA GLU A 54 2.12 19.21 2.14
C GLU A 54 2.26 19.48 3.65
N MET A 55 3.43 19.22 4.21
CA MET A 55 3.74 19.45 5.63
C MET A 55 5.24 19.71 5.83
N GLY A 56 5.61 20.46 6.88
CA GLY A 56 7.01 20.74 7.22
C GLY A 56 7.48 22.09 6.67
N ARG A 57 8.77 22.19 6.35
CA ARG A 57 9.39 23.40 5.77
C ARG A 57 8.80 23.73 4.40
N PRO A 58 8.80 25.00 3.96
CA PRO A 58 8.52 25.36 2.57
C PRO A 58 9.40 24.56 1.60
N LYS A 59 8.82 24.07 0.50
CA LYS A 59 9.49 23.22 -0.48
C LYS A 59 10.79 23.86 -1.02
N GLU A 60 10.79 25.17 -1.18
CA GLU A 60 11.90 25.97 -1.71
C GLU A 60 13.07 26.11 -0.72
N GLU A 61 12.80 25.97 0.58
CA GLU A 61 13.77 26.11 1.66
C GLU A 61 14.26 24.76 2.22
N ALA A 62 13.50 23.69 1.96
CA ALA A 62 13.77 22.37 2.49
C ALA A 62 15.05 21.77 1.89
N LYS A 63 15.93 21.28 2.77
CA LYS A 63 17.12 20.51 2.38
C LYS A 63 16.75 19.10 1.92
N HIS A 64 15.77 18.48 2.59
CA HIS A 64 15.31 17.14 2.27
C HIS A 64 13.81 17.17 1.94
N LYS A 65 13.46 16.59 0.79
CA LYS A 65 12.08 16.49 0.32
C LYS A 65 11.70 15.02 0.31
N ILE A 66 10.66 14.67 1.05
CA ILE A 66 10.26 13.29 1.27
C ILE A 66 8.83 13.12 0.79
N ILE A 67 8.64 12.24 -0.20
CA ILE A 67 7.31 11.79 -0.63
C ILE A 67 6.92 10.60 0.27
N VAL A 68 5.75 10.68 0.89
CA VAL A 68 5.23 9.67 1.81
C VAL A 68 4.07 8.92 1.16
N ILE A 69 4.24 7.61 1.03
CA ILE A 69 3.22 6.70 0.51
C ILE A 69 2.49 6.07 1.70
N HIS A 70 1.18 6.28 1.77
CA HIS A 70 0.34 5.71 2.83
C HIS A 70 0.09 4.20 2.61
N GLY A 71 -0.19 3.48 3.69
CA GLY A 71 -0.44 2.05 3.66
C GLY A 71 -1.88 1.67 3.25
N PHE A 72 -2.21 0.40 3.50
CA PHE A 72 -3.55 -0.16 3.28
C PHE A 72 -4.57 0.55 4.16
N ASP A 73 -5.68 0.96 3.57
CA ASP A 73 -6.78 1.64 4.28
C ASP A 73 -6.38 2.96 4.97
N ASP A 74 -5.53 3.72 4.30
CA ASP A 74 -5.07 5.03 4.75
C ASP A 74 -5.10 6.04 3.58
N SER A 75 -4.64 7.27 3.79
CA SER A 75 -4.68 8.37 2.82
C SER A 75 -3.50 9.31 2.99
N LYS A 76 -3.45 10.36 2.17
CA LYS A 76 -2.53 11.49 2.33
C LYS A 76 -2.60 12.18 3.70
N ASN A 77 -3.65 11.92 4.48
CA ASN A 77 -3.82 12.46 5.83
C ASN A 77 -3.09 11.63 6.91
N LEU A 78 -2.31 10.60 6.52
CA LEU A 78 -1.40 9.89 7.41
C LEU A 78 -0.58 10.87 8.25
N SER A 79 -0.61 10.69 9.56
CA SER A 79 0.20 11.47 10.51
C SER A 79 1.42 10.67 10.92
N LEU A 80 2.61 11.14 10.52
CA LEU A 80 3.87 10.56 10.97
C LEU A 80 4.24 11.14 12.34
N PRO A 81 4.62 10.31 13.33
CA PRO A 81 4.99 10.77 14.66
C PRO A 81 6.42 11.34 14.68
N VAL A 82 6.66 12.42 13.95
CA VAL A 82 7.96 13.10 13.85
C VAL A 82 7.90 14.40 14.66
N SER A 83 8.91 14.67 15.48
CA SER A 83 8.97 15.91 16.23
C SER A 83 9.22 17.13 15.33
N GLN A 84 8.71 18.29 15.73
CA GLN A 84 9.03 19.54 15.04
C GLN A 84 10.54 19.81 15.06
N GLU A 85 11.23 19.44 16.13
CA GLU A 85 12.69 19.55 16.24
C GLU A 85 13.40 18.79 15.12
N THR A 86 13.04 17.52 14.89
CA THR A 86 13.60 16.72 13.79
C THR A 86 13.28 17.33 12.41
N ILE A 87 12.06 17.86 12.21
CA ILE A 87 11.67 18.51 10.95
C ILE A 87 12.53 19.75 10.67
N GLU A 88 12.78 20.57 11.69
CA GLU A 88 13.58 21.79 11.56
C GLU A 88 15.08 21.48 11.42
N GLU A 89 15.61 20.58 12.27
CA GLU A 89 17.02 20.16 12.26
C GLU A 89 17.42 19.61 10.88
N LEU A 90 16.58 18.74 10.32
CA LEU A 90 16.83 18.12 9.03
C LEU A 90 16.30 18.96 7.87
N SER A 91 15.61 20.08 8.12
CA SER A 91 14.95 20.93 7.11
C SER A 91 14.13 20.10 6.12
N ILE A 92 13.09 19.43 6.64
CA ILE A 92 12.28 18.47 5.88
C ILE A 92 11.01 19.12 5.34
N TYR A 93 10.75 18.86 4.06
CA TYR A 93 9.45 18.99 3.42
C TYR A 93 8.86 17.59 3.19
N PHE A 94 7.63 17.38 3.63
CA PHE A 94 6.86 16.17 3.36
C PHE A 94 5.76 16.44 2.34
N LEU A 95 5.67 15.54 1.35
CA LEU A 95 4.56 15.45 0.42
C LEU A 95 3.84 14.11 0.61
N PHE A 96 2.59 14.16 1.02
CA PHE A 96 1.71 13.00 1.10
C PHE A 96 0.75 13.02 -0.09
N PHE A 97 0.39 11.86 -0.63
CA PHE A 97 -0.60 11.78 -1.71
C PHE A 97 -1.54 10.60 -1.52
N ASP A 98 -2.76 10.71 -2.02
CA ASP A 98 -3.70 9.59 -2.08
C ASP A 98 -3.28 8.69 -3.25
N ARG A 99 -3.05 7.40 -3.01
CA ARG A 99 -2.77 6.43 -4.08
C ARG A 99 -3.98 6.30 -5.02
N ALA A 100 -3.76 5.81 -6.24
CA ALA A 100 -4.84 5.66 -7.23
C ALA A 100 -6.04 4.86 -6.66
N GLY A 101 -7.24 5.46 -6.69
CA GLY A 101 -8.48 4.87 -6.16
C GLY A 101 -8.71 5.06 -4.65
N TYR A 102 -7.77 5.70 -3.94
CA TYR A 102 -7.93 6.14 -2.56
C TYR A 102 -8.31 7.61 -2.49
N GLY A 103 -9.03 7.98 -1.43
CA GLY A 103 -9.31 9.38 -1.11
C GLY A 103 -9.86 10.14 -2.31
N GLU A 104 -9.18 11.21 -2.71
CA GLU A 104 -9.58 12.10 -3.81
C GLU A 104 -8.77 11.91 -5.11
N SER A 105 -7.90 10.91 -5.18
CA SER A 105 -7.12 10.58 -6.37
C SER A 105 -7.91 9.72 -7.34
N ASP A 106 -7.88 10.07 -8.62
CA ASP A 106 -8.63 9.34 -9.65
C ASP A 106 -8.20 7.86 -9.69
N PRO A 107 -9.15 6.94 -9.94
CA PRO A 107 -8.86 5.51 -10.04
C PRO A 107 -8.05 5.21 -11.30
N TYR A 108 -7.23 4.16 -11.24
CA TYR A 108 -6.50 3.68 -12.41
C TYR A 108 -6.89 2.22 -12.70
N PRO A 109 -7.65 1.94 -13.79
CA PRO A 109 -8.13 0.59 -14.10
C PRO A 109 -7.01 -0.45 -14.30
N SER A 110 -5.83 -0.01 -14.71
CA SER A 110 -4.64 -0.85 -14.91
C SER A 110 -3.63 -0.77 -13.76
N ARG A 111 -4.05 -0.33 -12.56
CA ARG A 111 -3.21 -0.20 -11.37
C ARG A 111 -2.36 -1.45 -11.11
N SER A 112 -1.07 -1.21 -10.91
CA SER A 112 -0.06 -2.17 -10.49
C SER A 112 0.96 -1.49 -9.56
N VAL A 113 1.84 -2.27 -8.95
CA VAL A 113 2.99 -1.72 -8.21
C VAL A 113 3.89 -0.84 -9.08
N LYS A 114 4.01 -1.15 -10.37
CA LYS A 114 4.79 -0.36 -11.34
C LYS A 114 4.12 0.96 -11.68
N SER A 115 2.80 0.96 -11.89
CA SER A 115 2.09 2.22 -12.16
C SER A 115 2.17 3.19 -11.00
N GLU A 116 2.20 2.68 -9.76
CA GLU A 116 2.38 3.52 -8.56
C GLU A 116 3.75 4.22 -8.54
N ALA A 117 4.82 3.55 -8.99
CA ALA A 117 6.13 4.17 -9.15
C ALA A 117 6.12 5.31 -10.19
N TYR A 118 5.42 5.11 -11.31
CA TYR A 118 5.24 6.17 -12.32
C TYR A 118 4.37 7.33 -11.81
N ASP A 119 3.31 7.03 -11.05
CA ASP A 119 2.48 8.05 -10.40
C ASP A 119 3.33 8.93 -9.47
N ILE A 120 4.25 8.34 -8.69
CA ILE A 120 5.17 9.08 -7.82
C ILE A 120 6.15 9.94 -8.65
N GLN A 121 6.69 9.40 -9.74
CA GLN A 121 7.58 10.14 -10.63
C GLN A 121 6.85 11.36 -11.22
N GLU A 122 5.67 11.16 -11.81
CA GLU A 122 4.90 12.26 -12.38
C GLU A 122 4.43 13.26 -11.31
N LEU A 123 4.04 12.79 -10.12
CA LEU A 123 3.73 13.66 -8.99
C LEU A 123 4.93 14.56 -8.65
N ALA A 124 6.13 13.99 -8.58
CA ALA A 124 7.36 14.73 -8.28
C ALA A 124 7.70 15.76 -9.37
N ASP A 125 7.55 15.37 -10.64
CA ASP A 125 7.83 16.22 -11.80
C ASP A 125 6.82 17.39 -11.88
N GLN A 126 5.52 17.10 -11.78
CA GLN A 126 4.45 18.11 -11.91
C GLN A 126 4.46 19.11 -10.75
N LEU A 127 4.79 18.66 -9.53
CA LEU A 127 4.93 19.55 -8.37
C LEU A 127 6.33 20.17 -8.25
N GLN A 128 7.23 19.88 -9.19
CA GLN A 128 8.60 20.40 -9.23
C GLN A 128 9.33 20.17 -7.91
N ILE A 129 9.25 18.95 -7.38
CA ILE A 129 9.92 18.56 -6.14
C ILE A 129 11.45 18.68 -6.32
N GLY A 130 11.94 18.42 -7.52
CA GLY A 130 13.33 18.60 -7.92
C GLY A 130 13.99 17.29 -8.30
N SER A 131 15.25 17.37 -8.75
CA SER A 131 16.00 16.20 -9.24
C SER A 131 16.44 15.21 -8.15
N LYS A 132 16.36 15.62 -6.88
CA LYS A 132 16.65 14.75 -5.73
C LYS A 132 15.52 14.87 -4.71
N PHE A 133 14.92 13.73 -4.39
CA PHE A 133 13.94 13.57 -3.32
C PHE A 133 14.04 12.15 -2.77
N TYR A 134 13.41 11.94 -1.63
CA TYR A 134 13.36 10.66 -0.93
C TYR A 134 11.93 10.14 -0.92
N VAL A 135 11.79 8.82 -0.78
CA VAL A 135 10.47 8.18 -0.72
C VAL A 135 10.42 7.26 0.48
N ILE A 136 9.46 7.50 1.37
CA ILE A 136 9.12 6.59 2.47
C ILE A 136 7.76 6.01 2.15
N GLY A 137 7.56 4.72 2.40
CA GLY A 137 6.19 4.26 2.54
C GLY A 137 6.03 2.98 3.32
N MET A 138 4.81 2.86 3.81
CA MET A 138 4.30 1.65 4.41
C MET A 138 3.76 0.80 3.26
N LEU A 139 4.31 -0.40 3.07
CA LEU A 139 3.99 -1.31 1.96
C LEU A 139 4.71 -1.04 0.60
N SER A 140 5.10 0.20 0.25
CA SER A 140 5.87 0.58 -0.97
C SER A 140 6.78 1.83 -0.76
N GLY A 141 7.82 2.09 -1.59
CA GLY A 141 8.79 3.21 -1.39
C GLY A 141 10.30 2.85 -1.46
N ALA A 142 11.19 3.83 -1.22
CA ALA A 142 12.66 3.66 -1.21
C ALA A 142 13.23 3.37 0.19
N SER A 143 12.54 3.87 1.22
CA SER A 143 12.49 3.26 2.55
C SER A 143 11.18 2.49 2.67
N LEU A 144 11.25 1.18 2.52
CA LEU A 144 10.13 0.27 2.69
C LEU A 144 9.97 -0.06 4.16
N VAL A 145 8.82 0.29 4.74
CA VAL A 145 8.42 -0.18 6.06
C VAL A 145 7.38 -1.27 5.87
N VAL A 146 7.71 -2.49 6.31
CA VAL A 146 6.85 -3.69 6.25
C VAL A 146 6.23 -3.92 4.86
N PRO A 147 7.02 -3.99 3.76
CA PRO A 147 6.48 -4.03 2.40
C PRO A 147 5.62 -5.26 2.11
N PHE A 148 4.66 -5.13 1.19
CA PHE A 148 4.05 -6.34 0.63
C PHE A 148 5.13 -7.25 0.05
N VAL A 149 4.99 -8.56 0.29
CA VAL A 149 5.86 -9.59 -0.27
C VAL A 149 5.09 -10.44 -1.27
N HIS A 150 5.70 -10.75 -2.41
CA HIS A 150 5.07 -11.56 -3.43
C HIS A 150 5.49 -13.04 -3.28
N TYR A 151 4.61 -13.84 -2.68
CA TYR A 151 4.88 -15.26 -2.35
C TYR A 151 5.15 -16.16 -3.56
N TRP A 152 4.71 -15.76 -4.76
CA TRP A 152 4.80 -16.56 -5.99
C TRP A 152 5.93 -16.13 -6.92
N TRP A 153 6.94 -15.41 -6.43
CA TRP A 153 8.13 -15.11 -7.23
C TRP A 153 8.86 -16.39 -7.66
N PRO A 154 9.16 -16.59 -8.96
CA PRO A 154 9.91 -17.74 -9.44
C PRO A 154 11.26 -17.95 -8.74
N SER A 155 11.99 -16.88 -8.41
CA SER A 155 13.29 -16.99 -7.75
C SER A 155 13.23 -17.22 -6.24
N LEU A 156 12.04 -17.16 -5.63
CA LEU A 156 11.88 -17.39 -4.20
C LEU A 156 11.84 -18.90 -3.94
N PRO A 157 12.73 -19.47 -3.11
CA PRO A 157 12.71 -20.89 -2.81
C PRO A 157 11.35 -21.32 -2.24
N ALA A 158 10.84 -22.45 -2.73
CA ALA A 158 9.50 -22.93 -2.38
C ALA A 158 9.32 -23.14 -0.85
N ASN A 159 10.38 -23.52 -0.14
CA ASN A 159 10.34 -23.67 1.32
C ASN A 159 10.19 -22.32 2.04
N ILE A 160 10.90 -21.28 1.60
CA ILE A 160 10.81 -19.91 2.17
C ILE A 160 9.44 -19.31 1.88
N SER A 161 9.00 -19.39 0.61
CA SER A 161 7.65 -18.96 0.21
C SER A 161 6.58 -19.64 1.05
N LYS A 162 6.63 -20.97 1.15
CA LYS A 162 5.66 -21.76 1.94
C LYS A 162 5.70 -21.41 3.43
N GLN A 163 6.88 -21.27 4.02
CA GLN A 163 7.02 -20.92 5.44
C GLN A 163 6.41 -19.55 5.74
N GLY A 164 6.73 -18.53 4.93
CA GLY A 164 6.15 -17.20 5.08
C GLY A 164 4.63 -17.21 4.89
N PHE A 165 4.16 -17.88 3.83
CA PHE A 165 2.73 -17.92 3.50
C PHE A 165 1.88 -18.65 4.55
N GLN A 166 2.40 -19.75 5.12
CA GLN A 166 1.68 -20.55 6.12
C GLN A 166 1.53 -19.84 7.47
N LYS A 167 2.30 -18.79 7.75
CA LYS A 167 2.13 -17.96 8.95
C LYS A 167 0.92 -17.05 8.89
N LEU A 168 0.44 -16.74 7.68
CA LEU A 168 -0.74 -15.89 7.50
C LEU A 168 -2.00 -16.57 8.03
N CYS A 169 -3.01 -15.79 8.39
CA CYS A 169 -4.32 -16.34 8.70
C CYS A 169 -4.90 -17.11 7.50
N THR A 170 -5.62 -18.21 7.75
CA THR A 170 -6.20 -19.05 6.69
C THR A 170 -7.08 -18.28 5.71
N ALA A 171 -7.80 -17.26 6.20
CA ALA A 171 -8.60 -16.36 5.36
C ALA A 171 -7.72 -15.60 4.35
N ASP A 172 -6.60 -15.04 4.83
CA ASP A 172 -5.67 -14.25 4.02
C ASP A 172 -4.96 -15.12 2.99
N GLN A 173 -4.52 -16.33 3.40
CA GLN A 173 -3.95 -17.32 2.48
C GLN A 173 -4.90 -17.60 1.29
N ARG A 174 -6.18 -17.88 1.58
CA ARG A 174 -7.16 -18.16 0.52
C ARG A 174 -7.41 -16.93 -0.34
N THR A 175 -7.52 -15.75 0.27
CA THR A 175 -7.75 -14.49 -0.45
C THR A 175 -6.61 -14.15 -1.38
N PHE A 176 -5.36 -14.28 -0.93
CA PHE A 176 -4.20 -14.01 -1.78
C PHE A 176 -4.06 -15.06 -2.89
N GLN A 177 -4.40 -16.34 -2.63
CA GLN A 177 -4.50 -17.35 -3.69
C GLN A 177 -5.55 -16.99 -4.75
N VAL A 178 -6.73 -16.51 -4.37
CA VAL A 178 -7.75 -16.05 -5.31
C VAL A 178 -7.27 -14.82 -6.08
N ALA A 179 -6.63 -13.85 -5.42
CA ALA A 179 -6.04 -12.69 -6.07
C ALA A 179 -5.01 -13.09 -7.13
N HIS A 180 -4.15 -14.07 -6.82
CA HIS A 180 -3.06 -14.49 -7.69
C HIS A 180 -3.53 -15.38 -8.85
N HIS A 181 -4.35 -16.40 -8.58
CA HIS A 181 -4.70 -17.43 -9.55
C HIS A 181 -6.00 -17.15 -10.30
N THR A 182 -6.97 -16.49 -9.68
CA THR A 182 -8.30 -16.23 -10.24
C THR A 182 -8.77 -14.80 -9.98
N PRO A 183 -7.97 -13.76 -10.35
CA PRO A 183 -8.29 -12.36 -10.05
C PRO A 183 -9.66 -11.91 -10.60
N TRP A 184 -10.15 -12.55 -11.67
CA TRP A 184 -11.47 -12.29 -12.25
C TRP A 184 -12.64 -12.65 -11.31
N LEU A 185 -12.43 -13.52 -10.32
CA LEU A 185 -13.39 -13.86 -9.25
C LEU A 185 -13.22 -13.03 -7.98
N PHE A 186 -12.19 -12.18 -7.90
CA PHE A 186 -11.77 -11.59 -6.65
C PHE A 186 -12.85 -10.68 -6.03
N TYR A 187 -13.58 -9.91 -6.85
CA TYR A 187 -14.69 -9.09 -6.33
C TYR A 187 -15.79 -9.94 -5.69
N TRP A 188 -16.20 -11.03 -6.35
CA TRP A 188 -17.17 -11.96 -5.78
C TRP A 188 -16.65 -12.53 -4.47
N TRP A 189 -15.41 -13.02 -4.45
CA TRP A 189 -14.78 -13.56 -3.24
C TRP A 189 -14.80 -12.59 -2.07
N MET A 190 -14.45 -11.33 -2.31
CA MET A 190 -14.36 -10.30 -1.27
C MET A 190 -15.72 -9.83 -0.74
N THR A 191 -16.82 -10.07 -1.47
CA THR A 191 -18.18 -9.63 -1.08
C THR A 191 -19.00 -10.71 -0.39
N GLN A 192 -18.40 -11.87 -0.15
CA GLN A 192 -19.00 -13.01 0.50
C GLN A 192 -19.26 -12.78 2.00
N LYS A 193 -20.44 -13.18 2.50
CA LYS A 193 -20.87 -12.98 3.91
C LYS A 193 -20.75 -14.21 4.80
N TRP A 194 -20.71 -15.40 4.21
CA TRP A 194 -20.55 -16.70 4.87
C TRP A 194 -19.15 -16.97 5.45
N PHE A 195 -18.13 -16.19 5.07
CA PHE A 195 -16.78 -16.30 5.64
C PHE A 195 -16.07 -14.94 5.59
N PRO A 196 -15.13 -14.65 6.51
CA PRO A 196 -14.28 -13.48 6.39
C PRO A 196 -13.33 -13.67 5.20
N SER A 197 -13.36 -12.76 4.25
CA SER A 197 -12.45 -12.78 3.11
C SER A 197 -11.05 -12.36 3.54
N LEU A 198 -10.88 -11.21 4.19
CA LEU A 198 -9.59 -10.72 4.65
C LEU A 198 -9.61 -10.39 6.14
N SER A 199 -8.64 -10.92 6.89
CA SER A 199 -8.60 -10.87 8.36
C SER A 199 -8.55 -9.44 8.88
N ILE A 200 -7.77 -8.55 8.25
CA ILE A 200 -7.68 -7.13 8.65
C ILE A 200 -9.01 -6.40 8.42
N MET A 201 -9.71 -6.69 7.31
CA MET A 201 -11.03 -6.12 7.02
C MET A 201 -12.12 -6.68 7.93
N ALA A 202 -11.94 -7.89 8.45
CA ALA A 202 -12.82 -8.48 9.45
C ALA A 202 -12.56 -7.96 10.88
N GLY A 203 -11.59 -7.04 11.06
CA GLY A 203 -11.25 -6.50 12.38
C GLY A 203 -10.55 -7.51 13.29
N ASN A 204 -9.84 -8.49 12.72
CA ASN A 204 -9.14 -9.50 13.51
C ASN A 204 -7.92 -8.90 14.22
N MET A 205 -8.07 -8.56 15.50
CA MET A 205 -7.00 -7.97 16.30
C MET A 205 -5.83 -8.92 16.59
N ASN A 206 -5.99 -10.23 16.40
CA ASN A 206 -4.91 -11.21 16.62
C ASN A 206 -3.77 -11.08 15.60
N LEU A 207 -3.99 -10.32 14.51
CA LEU A 207 -2.98 -9.95 13.53
C LEU A 207 -1.90 -9.02 14.10
N PHE A 208 -2.20 -8.30 15.17
CA PHE A 208 -1.30 -7.31 15.73
C PHE A 208 -0.49 -7.93 16.87
N SER A 209 0.81 -7.64 16.88
CA SER A 209 1.72 -8.02 17.96
C SER A 209 1.43 -7.20 19.24
N PRO A 210 1.93 -7.60 20.42
CA PRO A 210 1.80 -6.77 21.63
C PRO A 210 2.30 -5.32 21.43
N PRO A 211 3.46 -5.06 20.79
CA PRO A 211 3.88 -3.69 20.44
C PRO A 211 2.88 -2.94 19.55
N ASP A 212 2.24 -3.61 18.59
CA ASP A 212 1.23 -2.99 17.73
C ASP A 212 -0.03 -2.62 18.52
N MET A 213 -0.42 -3.46 19.49
CA MET A 213 -1.61 -3.21 20.31
C MET A 213 -1.46 -1.96 21.18
N GLU A 214 -0.26 -1.67 21.68
CA GLU A 214 0.03 -0.42 22.41
C GLU A 214 -0.15 0.81 21.51
N ILE A 215 0.35 0.72 20.28
CA ILE A 215 0.19 1.77 19.27
C ILE A 215 -1.28 1.97 18.93
N ILE A 216 -2.03 0.90 18.68
CA ILE A 216 -3.46 0.97 18.36
C ILE A 216 -4.24 1.64 19.48
N LYS A 217 -3.94 1.29 20.74
CA LYS A 217 -4.56 1.93 21.91
C LYS A 217 -4.32 3.44 21.90
N LYS A 218 -3.08 3.88 21.72
CA LYS A 218 -2.73 5.31 21.65
C LYS A 218 -3.41 6.03 20.47
N LEU A 219 -3.42 5.41 19.29
CA LEU A 219 -4.08 5.98 18.11
C LEU A 219 -5.60 6.07 18.26
N SER A 220 -6.21 5.17 19.03
CA SER A 220 -7.66 5.18 19.29
C SER A 220 -8.12 6.33 20.20
N GLU A 221 -7.21 6.94 20.95
CA GLU A 221 -7.49 8.10 21.81
C GLU A 221 -7.64 9.40 21.01
N THR A 222 -7.18 9.42 19.76
CA THR A 222 -7.31 10.57 18.86
C THR A 222 -8.51 10.39 17.93
N PRO A 223 -9.40 11.40 17.79
CA PRO A 223 -10.52 11.32 16.87
C PRO A 223 -10.05 11.07 15.43
N LYS A 224 -10.56 10.00 14.81
CA LYS A 224 -10.31 9.68 13.40
C LYS A 224 -11.20 10.54 12.49
N VAL A 225 -10.84 11.81 12.31
CA VAL A 225 -11.55 12.69 11.38
C VAL A 225 -11.22 12.29 9.94
N GLY A 226 -12.23 12.02 9.12
CA GLY A 226 -12.04 11.80 7.69
C GLY A 226 -11.64 10.38 7.28
N GLN A 227 -11.70 9.39 8.18
CA GLN A 227 -11.36 8.00 7.83
C GLN A 227 -12.35 7.42 6.81
N GLU A 228 -13.60 7.87 6.82
CA GLU A 228 -14.61 7.54 5.81
C GLU A 228 -14.24 8.04 4.41
N MET A 229 -13.42 9.10 4.31
CA MET A 229 -12.99 9.66 3.03
C MET A 229 -11.98 8.75 2.32
N VAL A 230 -11.21 7.95 3.06
CA VAL A 230 -10.23 7.00 2.51
C VAL A 230 -10.85 6.11 1.44
N ARG A 231 -12.08 5.62 1.71
CA ARG A 231 -12.80 4.65 0.88
C ARG A 231 -13.95 5.27 0.09
N GLN A 232 -14.00 6.60 -0.04
CA GLN A 232 -15.18 7.31 -0.58
C GLN A 232 -15.52 6.93 -2.04
N GLN A 233 -14.53 6.44 -2.78
CA GLN A 233 -14.70 5.95 -4.15
C GLN A 233 -15.26 4.52 -4.23
N GLY A 234 -15.30 3.81 -3.09
CA GLY A 234 -15.86 2.48 -2.93
C GLY A 234 -14.86 1.48 -2.36
N ILE A 235 -15.33 0.54 -1.53
CA ILE A 235 -14.48 -0.49 -0.89
C ILE A 235 -13.71 -1.32 -1.92
N HIS A 236 -14.35 -1.64 -3.06
CA HIS A 236 -13.65 -2.37 -4.12
C HIS A 236 -12.49 -1.56 -4.71
N GLU A 237 -12.76 -0.30 -5.07
CA GLU A 237 -11.76 0.55 -5.71
C GLU A 237 -10.57 0.85 -4.79
N SER A 238 -10.83 1.10 -3.50
CA SER A 238 -9.77 1.41 -2.56
C SER A 238 -9.09 0.12 -2.05
N LEU A 239 -9.83 -0.78 -1.38
CA LEU A 239 -9.21 -1.89 -0.64
C LEU A 239 -8.98 -3.15 -1.49
N HIS A 240 -9.99 -3.60 -2.26
CA HIS A 240 -9.86 -4.85 -3.00
C HIS A 240 -8.83 -4.72 -4.12
N ARG A 241 -8.80 -3.57 -4.80
CA ARG A 241 -7.81 -3.28 -5.84
C ARG A 241 -6.40 -3.15 -5.28
N ASP A 242 -6.22 -2.69 -4.03
CA ASP A 242 -4.92 -2.66 -3.36
C ASP A 242 -4.38 -4.08 -3.12
N VAL A 243 -5.24 -5.00 -2.66
CA VAL A 243 -4.88 -6.42 -2.52
C VAL A 243 -4.55 -7.04 -3.88
N LEU A 244 -5.32 -6.72 -4.93
CA LEU A 244 -5.01 -7.19 -6.29
C LEU A 244 -3.66 -6.64 -6.77
N ALA A 245 -3.36 -5.36 -6.56
CA ALA A 245 -2.07 -4.79 -6.96
C ALA A 245 -0.90 -5.49 -6.23
N GLY A 246 -1.07 -5.79 -4.94
CA GLY A 246 -0.04 -6.46 -4.13
C GLY A 246 0.15 -7.95 -4.41
N TYR A 247 -0.91 -8.68 -4.74
CA TYR A 247 -0.88 -10.16 -4.79
C TYR A 247 -1.31 -10.80 -6.12
N ALA A 248 -1.79 -10.01 -7.09
CA ALA A 248 -1.86 -10.49 -8.47
C ALA A 248 -0.46 -10.65 -9.06
N LYS A 249 -0.37 -11.18 -10.27
CA LYS A 249 0.91 -11.44 -10.93
C LYS A 249 1.70 -10.16 -11.17
N TRP A 250 2.90 -10.10 -10.63
CA TRP A 250 3.86 -9.04 -10.93
C TRP A 250 4.60 -9.34 -12.24
N GLU A 251 5.00 -8.27 -12.94
CA GLU A 251 5.70 -8.35 -14.23
C GLU A 251 7.22 -8.50 -14.09
N PHE A 252 7.73 -8.58 -12.85
CA PHE A 252 9.15 -8.68 -12.54
C PHE A 252 9.39 -9.67 -11.39
N ASP A 253 10.58 -10.28 -11.37
CA ASP A 253 11.08 -11.03 -10.24
C ASP A 253 12.04 -10.15 -9.39
N PHE A 254 12.12 -10.38 -8.09
CA PHE A 254 13.01 -9.58 -7.24
C PHE A 254 14.49 -9.75 -7.61
N MET A 255 14.88 -10.89 -8.20
CA MET A 255 16.25 -11.10 -8.68
C MET A 255 16.59 -10.28 -9.94
N ASP A 256 15.58 -9.77 -10.65
CA ASP A 256 15.80 -8.88 -11.80
C ASP A 256 16.17 -7.45 -11.36
N LEU A 257 16.05 -7.14 -10.06
CA LEU A 257 16.33 -5.83 -9.50
C LEU A 257 17.84 -5.60 -9.39
N THR A 258 18.32 -4.54 -10.04
CA THR A 258 19.69 -4.05 -9.93
C THR A 258 19.78 -2.92 -8.92
N ASN A 259 20.96 -2.72 -8.32
CA ASN A 259 21.21 -1.57 -7.44
C ASN A 259 20.86 -0.26 -8.17
N PRO A 260 19.85 0.51 -7.71
CA PRO A 260 19.49 1.78 -8.33
C PRO A 260 20.52 2.89 -8.07
N PHE A 261 21.44 2.69 -7.13
CA PHE A 261 22.46 3.67 -6.71
C PHE A 261 23.87 3.07 -6.76
N PRO A 262 24.38 2.70 -7.95
CA PRO A 262 25.69 2.06 -8.08
C PRO A 262 26.86 2.99 -7.74
N ASN A 263 26.66 4.31 -7.72
CA ASN A 263 27.68 5.32 -7.40
C ASN A 263 27.48 5.93 -6.00
N ASN A 264 26.69 5.28 -5.13
CA ASN A 264 26.34 5.76 -3.79
C ASN A 264 25.69 7.16 -3.77
N GLU A 265 24.94 7.48 -4.83
CA GLU A 265 24.17 8.72 -4.95
C GLU A 265 22.87 8.71 -4.11
N GLY A 266 22.50 7.53 -3.62
CA GLY A 266 21.38 7.27 -2.71
C GLY A 266 21.53 5.90 -2.05
N SER A 267 20.52 5.54 -1.25
CA SER A 267 20.45 4.27 -0.54
C SER A 267 19.02 3.73 -0.57
N PHE A 268 18.89 2.41 -0.45
CA PHE A 268 17.60 1.75 -0.33
C PHE A 268 17.52 1.03 1.02
N HIS A 269 16.53 1.37 1.83
CA HIS A 269 16.39 0.82 3.18
C HIS A 269 15.13 -0.04 3.28
N LEU A 270 15.26 -1.19 3.93
CA LEU A 270 14.14 -2.10 4.19
C LEU A 270 14.01 -2.31 5.68
N TRP A 271 12.97 -1.76 6.29
CA TRP A 271 12.67 -1.86 7.71
C TRP A 271 11.56 -2.86 7.97
N GLN A 272 11.82 -3.82 8.87
CA GLN A 272 10.90 -4.91 9.17
C GLN A 272 10.81 -5.13 10.69
N GLY A 273 9.61 -5.13 11.23
CA GLY A 273 9.37 -5.59 12.60
C GLY A 273 9.49 -7.11 12.68
N TYR A 274 10.29 -7.61 13.61
CA TYR A 274 10.46 -9.06 13.83
C TYR A 274 9.17 -9.71 14.35
N GLU A 275 8.35 -8.96 15.10
CA GLU A 275 7.05 -9.42 15.61
C GLU A 275 5.90 -9.19 14.63
N ASP A 276 6.15 -8.69 13.41
CA ASP A 276 5.11 -8.48 12.41
C ASP A 276 4.44 -9.82 12.02
N ARG A 277 3.13 -9.91 12.24
CA ARG A 277 2.30 -11.09 11.91
C ARG A 277 1.45 -10.88 10.66
N ILE A 278 1.44 -9.68 10.09
CA ILE A 278 0.75 -9.33 8.85
C ILE A 278 1.67 -9.61 7.66
N ILE A 279 2.92 -9.16 7.75
CA ILE A 279 3.99 -9.43 6.79
C ILE A 279 5.15 -10.11 7.52
N PRO A 280 5.21 -11.46 7.51
CA PRO A 280 6.30 -12.18 8.15
C PRO A 280 7.67 -11.81 7.56
N PHE A 281 8.66 -11.60 8.43
CA PHE A 281 9.98 -11.09 8.04
C PHE A 281 10.77 -11.99 7.10
N GLU A 282 10.48 -13.30 7.04
CA GLU A 282 11.33 -14.30 6.36
C GLU A 282 11.64 -13.95 4.90
N ILE A 283 10.63 -13.49 4.16
CA ILE A 283 10.79 -13.19 2.73
C ILE A 283 11.63 -11.93 2.56
N ASN A 284 11.37 -10.89 3.35
CA ASN A 284 12.14 -9.64 3.31
C ASN A 284 13.61 -9.88 3.69
N ARG A 285 13.87 -10.69 4.72
CA ARG A 285 15.23 -11.11 5.10
C ARG A 285 15.92 -11.85 3.95
N TYR A 286 15.25 -12.83 3.34
CA TYR A 286 15.81 -13.57 2.21
C TYR A 286 16.12 -12.68 1.00
N ILE A 287 15.24 -11.74 0.67
CA ILE A 287 15.45 -10.77 -0.42
C ILE A 287 16.69 -9.92 -0.14
N ALA A 288 16.82 -9.38 1.08
CA ALA A 288 17.98 -8.59 1.47
C ALA A 288 19.30 -9.38 1.42
N GLU A 289 19.29 -10.67 1.77
CA GLU A 289 20.46 -11.55 1.63
C GLU A 289 20.89 -11.74 0.16
N LYS A 290 19.95 -11.66 -0.79
CA LYS A 290 20.24 -11.80 -2.23
C LYS A 290 20.56 -10.49 -2.92
N LEU A 291 20.08 -9.37 -2.39
CA LEU A 291 20.27 -8.03 -2.92
C LEU A 291 21.08 -7.21 -1.91
N PRO A 292 22.42 -7.33 -1.89
CA PRO A 292 23.26 -6.73 -0.84
C PRO A 292 23.31 -5.20 -0.86
N TRP A 293 22.74 -4.57 -1.90
CA TRP A 293 22.54 -3.12 -1.97
C TRP A 293 21.33 -2.64 -1.15
N ILE A 294 20.51 -3.55 -0.62
CA ILE A 294 19.43 -3.24 0.33
C ILE A 294 20.01 -3.14 1.73
N HIS A 295 19.89 -1.97 2.35
CA HIS A 295 20.17 -1.77 3.76
C HIS A 295 19.00 -2.31 4.59
N TYR A 296 19.11 -3.56 5.04
CA TYR A 296 18.07 -4.24 5.81
C TYR A 296 18.18 -3.97 7.31
N HIS A 297 17.06 -3.54 7.89
CA HIS A 297 16.90 -3.22 9.31
C HIS A 297 15.78 -4.07 9.89
N GLU A 298 16.15 -5.15 10.57
CA GLU A 298 15.21 -5.99 11.32
C GLU A 298 15.14 -5.51 12.77
N VAL A 299 13.96 -5.10 13.22
CA VAL A 299 13.75 -4.50 14.54
C VAL A 299 13.13 -5.53 15.49
N PRO A 300 13.86 -6.01 16.51
CA PRO A 300 13.41 -7.12 17.36
C PRO A 300 12.07 -6.88 18.09
N ASP A 301 11.90 -5.68 18.68
CA ASP A 301 10.75 -5.35 19.54
C ASP A 301 9.68 -4.51 18.82
N ALA A 302 9.48 -4.80 17.53
CA ALA A 302 8.57 -4.07 16.66
C ALA A 302 7.69 -5.00 15.84
N GLY A 303 6.42 -4.60 15.69
CA GLY A 303 5.44 -5.26 14.85
C GLY A 303 5.16 -4.51 13.56
N HIS A 304 3.98 -4.74 12.98
CA HIS A 304 3.57 -4.15 11.70
C HIS A 304 3.47 -2.62 11.72
N LEU A 305 3.05 -2.05 12.86
CA LEU A 305 2.77 -0.63 13.02
C LEU A 305 3.99 0.17 13.49
N MET A 306 5.20 -0.38 13.33
CA MET A 306 6.45 0.21 13.84
C MET A 306 6.70 1.67 13.43
N LEU A 307 6.21 2.09 12.27
CA LEU A 307 6.30 3.48 11.78
C LEU A 307 5.63 4.50 12.71
N PHE A 308 4.67 4.05 13.54
CA PHE A 308 3.94 4.91 14.47
C PHE A 308 4.62 5.04 15.85
N LYS A 309 5.78 4.43 16.06
CA LYS A 309 6.66 4.74 17.20
C LYS A 309 7.55 5.93 16.81
N VAL A 310 7.58 6.97 17.65
CA VAL A 310 8.32 8.22 17.38
C VAL A 310 9.79 7.92 17.09
N GLU A 311 10.42 7.14 17.96
CA GLU A 311 11.84 6.82 17.90
C GLU A 311 12.21 6.07 16.61
N LEU A 312 11.35 5.14 16.18
CA LEU A 312 11.56 4.38 14.95
C LEU A 312 11.27 5.22 13.70
N CYS A 313 10.22 6.04 13.72
CA CYS A 313 9.89 6.94 12.61
C CYS A 313 11.06 7.91 12.34
N GLU A 314 11.59 8.53 13.39
CA GLU A 314 12.72 9.44 13.28
C GLU A 314 14.01 8.71 12.86
N ALA A 315 14.24 7.50 13.36
CA ALA A 315 15.39 6.68 12.93
C ALA A 315 15.31 6.33 11.43
N ILE A 316 14.13 5.94 10.93
CA ILE A 316 13.89 5.65 9.50
C ILE A 316 14.17 6.90 8.65
N ILE A 317 13.65 8.06 9.06
CA ILE A 317 13.86 9.32 8.35
C ILE A 317 15.34 9.70 8.34
N ARG A 318 16.01 9.62 9.49
CA ARG A 318 17.44 9.94 9.61
C ARG A 318 18.30 9.03 8.74
N ALA A 319 18.07 7.71 8.78
CA ALA A 319 18.78 6.76 7.92
C ALA A 319 18.57 7.10 6.43
N LEU A 320 17.34 7.42 6.03
CA LEU A 320 17.04 7.74 4.64
C LEU A 320 17.74 9.01 4.14
N VAL A 321 17.78 10.07 4.95
CA VAL A 321 18.29 11.39 4.49
C VAL A 321 19.76 11.62 4.81
N LEU A 322 20.32 10.90 5.78
CA LEU A 322 21.72 11.04 6.22
C LEU A 322 22.62 9.90 5.73
N GLY A 323 22.06 8.73 5.38
CA GLY A 323 22.80 7.51 5.01
C GLY A 323 23.07 6.62 6.21
#